data_AF-A0A3M6HFT6-F1
#
_entry.id   AF-A0A3M6HFT6-F1
#
_cell.length_a   1.000
_cell.length_b   1.000
_cell.length_c   1.000
_cell.angle_alpha   90.00
_cell.angle_beta   90.00
_cell.angle_gamma   90.00
#
_symmetry.space_group_name_H-M   'P 1'
#
loop_
_entity.id
_entity.type
_entity.pdbx_description
1 polymer ?
#
loop_
_entity_poly.entity_id
_entity_poly.type
_entity_poly.pdbx_seq_one_letter_code
_entity_poly.pdbx_strand_id
1 'polypeptide(L)'
;MSNTGRSREGARSRTQIILLFVALIVFIMLLFANFAYLNTQSNYDKQYIGHAGELRVLSQRIAKNATEAAAGKTQAFKLLADARNDFDVRWGYLRKGDPATGLPAAPDLIRDELRTVQRDWEGLRKSTDVILASEQT
;
A
#
# COMPACT_ATOMS: atom_id res chain seq x y z
N MET A 1 -71.49 0.44 -24.91
CA MET A 1 -70.43 -0.06 -23.99
C MET A 1 -69.30 -0.56 -24.90
N SER A 2 -68.01 -0.26 -24.79
CA SER A 2 -67.14 0.29 -23.75
C SER A 2 -65.77 0.48 -24.41
N ASN A 3 -65.11 1.64 -24.33
CA ASN A 3 -63.67 1.69 -24.61
C ASN A 3 -63.00 2.96 -24.04
N THR A 4 -62.77 3.01 -22.72
CA THR A 4 -62.01 4.12 -22.12
C THR A 4 -61.14 3.69 -20.92
N GLY A 5 -60.54 2.50 -20.98
CA GLY A 5 -59.64 1.98 -19.93
C GLY A 5 -58.17 1.87 -20.31
N ARG A 6 -57.86 1.63 -21.59
CA ARG A 6 -56.51 1.22 -22.05
C ARG A 6 -55.42 2.30 -22.03
N SER A 7 -55.79 3.58 -21.98
CA SER A 7 -54.80 4.68 -22.16
C SER A 7 -54.09 5.09 -20.87
N ARG A 8 -54.66 4.81 -19.69
CA ARG A 8 -54.04 5.15 -18.39
C ARG A 8 -53.08 4.07 -17.88
N GLU A 9 -53.28 2.80 -18.25
CA GLU A 9 -52.38 1.70 -17.89
C GLU A 9 -51.06 1.75 -18.67
N GLY A 10 -51.11 2.04 -19.98
CA GLY A 10 -49.92 2.19 -20.81
C GLY A 10 -49.03 3.38 -20.41
N ALA A 11 -49.63 4.49 -19.96
CA ALA A 11 -48.89 5.65 -19.46
C ALA A 11 -48.25 5.37 -18.08
N ARG A 12 -48.98 4.74 -17.15
CA ARG A 12 -48.43 4.34 -15.83
C ARG A 12 -47.30 3.32 -15.97
N SER A 13 -47.46 2.33 -16.87
CA SER A 13 -46.42 1.35 -17.16
C SER A 13 -45.17 2.01 -17.75
N ARG A 14 -45.31 2.95 -18.70
CA ARG A 14 -44.17 3.71 -19.23
C ARG A 14 -43.47 4.55 -18.17
N THR A 15 -44.21 5.27 -17.33
CA THR A 15 -43.62 6.05 -16.23
C THR A 15 -42.91 5.16 -15.22
N GLN A 16 -43.50 4.02 -14.85
CA GLN A 16 -42.86 3.03 -13.97
C GLN A 16 -41.58 2.47 -14.59
N ILE A 17 -41.60 2.12 -15.88
CA ILE A 17 -40.41 1.64 -16.60
C ILE A 17 -39.31 2.71 -16.60
N ILE A 18 -39.64 3.97 -16.88
CA ILE A 18 -38.68 5.07 -16.87
C ILE A 18 -38.09 5.28 -15.47
N LEU A 19 -38.91 5.26 -14.42
CA LEU A 19 -38.46 5.40 -13.04
C LEU A 19 -37.53 4.24 -12.62
N LEU A 20 -37.88 3.01 -12.98
CA LEU A 20 -37.04 1.84 -12.74
C LEU A 20 -35.70 1.96 -13.49
N PHE A 21 -35.71 2.48 -14.71
CA PHE A 21 -34.50 2.68 -15.50
C PHE A 21 -33.57 3.75 -14.91
N VAL A 22 -34.13 4.86 -14.43
CA VAL A 22 -33.38 5.92 -13.73
C VAL A 22 -32.81 5.40 -12.42
N ALA A 23 -33.60 4.66 -11.63
CA ALA A 23 -33.13 4.04 -10.39
C ALA A 23 -31.99 3.04 -10.65
N LEU A 24 -32.07 2.24 -11.72
CA LEU A 24 -31.02 1.31 -12.13
C LEU A 24 -29.71 2.03 -12.46
N ILE A 25 -29.78 3.13 -13.22
CA ILE A 25 -28.60 3.94 -13.56
C ILE A 25 -27.94 4.52 -12.30
N VAL A 26 -28.74 5.03 -11.34
CA VAL A 26 -28.23 5.54 -10.06
C VAL A 26 -27.55 4.42 -9.26
N PHE A 27 -28.14 3.23 -9.18
CA PHE A 27 -27.51 2.09 -8.52
C PHE A 27 -26.20 1.66 -9.18
N ILE A 28 -26.13 1.65 -10.51
CA ILE A 28 -24.88 1.34 -11.24
C ILE A 28 -23.80 2.39 -10.95
N MET A 29 -24.15 3.68 -10.93
CA MET A 29 -23.19 4.74 -10.56
C MET A 29 -22.71 4.61 -9.10
N LEU A 30 -23.61 4.28 -8.17
CA LEU A 30 -23.25 4.03 -6.77
C LEU A 30 -22.34 2.82 -6.62
N LEU A 31 -22.61 1.74 -7.35
CA LEU A 31 -21.74 0.56 -7.42
C LEU A 31 -20.36 0.91 -7.97
N PHE A 32 -20.28 1.73 -9.02
CA PHE A 32 -19.02 2.16 -9.60
C PHE A 32 -18.24 3.08 -8.64
N ALA A 33 -18.91 3.99 -7.95
CA ALA A 33 -18.30 4.84 -6.92
C ALA A 33 -17.80 4.01 -5.73
N ASN A 34 -18.59 3.02 -5.29
CA ASN A 34 -18.21 2.10 -4.23
C ASN A 34 -17.01 1.23 -4.64
N PHE A 35 -17.00 0.73 -5.87
CA PHE A 35 -15.89 -0.03 -6.43
C PHE A 35 -14.64 0.84 -6.59
N ALA A 36 -14.75 2.09 -7.04
CA ALA A 36 -13.62 3.02 -7.14
C ALA A 36 -13.02 3.34 -5.76
N TYR A 37 -13.87 3.50 -4.73
CA TYR A 37 -13.46 3.69 -3.34
C TYR A 37 -12.74 2.43 -2.78
N LEU A 38 -13.33 1.25 -2.95
CA LEU A 38 -12.73 -0.03 -2.52
C LEU A 38 -11.45 -0.39 -3.28
N ASN A 39 -11.39 -0.09 -4.59
CA ASN A 39 -10.22 -0.36 -5.42
C ASN A 39 -9.03 0.55 -5.08
N THR A 40 -9.29 1.79 -4.61
CA THR A 40 -8.26 2.68 -4.07
C THR A 40 -7.67 2.12 -2.77
N GLN A 41 -8.53 1.65 -1.85
CA GLN A 41 -8.09 1.03 -0.59
C GLN A 41 -7.32 -0.28 -0.82
N SER A 42 -7.80 -1.15 -1.72
CA SER A 42 -7.16 -2.43 -2.06
C SER A 42 -5.77 -2.25 -2.69
N ASN A 43 -5.55 -1.13 -3.39
CA ASN A 43 -4.24 -0.80 -3.96
C ASN A 43 -3.25 -0.28 -2.90
N TYR A 44 -3.71 0.42 -1.86
CA TYR A 44 -2.85 0.80 -0.75
C TYR A 44 -2.45 -0.39 0.10
N ASP A 45 -3.38 -1.29 0.42
CA ASP A 45 -3.07 -2.51 1.19
C ASP A 45 -2.02 -3.38 0.48
N LYS A 46 -2.12 -3.52 -0.85
CA LYS A 46 -1.10 -4.21 -1.66
C LYS A 46 0.26 -3.53 -1.60
N GLN A 47 0.30 -2.19 -1.62
CA GLN A 47 1.55 -1.43 -1.52
C GLN A 47 2.16 -1.53 -0.12
N TYR A 48 1.37 -1.42 0.95
CA TYR A 48 1.86 -1.60 2.32
C TYR A 48 2.43 -3.00 2.54
N ILE A 49 1.71 -4.05 2.09
CA ILE A 49 2.19 -5.44 2.17
C ILE A 49 3.45 -5.63 1.33
N GLY A 50 3.50 -5.05 0.12
CA GLY A 50 4.67 -5.09 -0.75
C GLY A 50 5.90 -4.46 -0.12
N HIS A 51 5.77 -3.25 0.44
CA HIS A 51 6.86 -2.59 1.16
C HIS A 51 7.29 -3.41 2.38
N ALA A 52 6.36 -3.92 3.20
CA ALA A 52 6.69 -4.74 4.36
C ALA A 52 7.42 -6.05 3.98
N GLY A 53 7.01 -6.70 2.89
CA GLY A 53 7.68 -7.88 2.34
C GLY A 53 9.11 -7.58 1.90
N GLU A 54 9.30 -6.45 1.21
CA GLU A 54 10.62 -6.00 0.78
C GLU A 54 11.54 -5.64 1.96
N LEU A 55 11.00 -4.99 3.00
CA LEU A 55 11.74 -4.71 4.23
C LEU A 55 12.25 -6.01 4.87
N ARG A 56 11.44 -7.08 4.91
CA ARG A 56 11.88 -8.38 5.41
C ARG A 56 13.06 -8.94 4.61
N VAL A 57 12.99 -8.89 3.28
CA VAL A 57 14.08 -9.37 2.41
C VAL A 57 15.34 -8.54 2.61
N LEU A 58 15.19 -7.21 2.72
CA LEU A 58 16.30 -6.29 2.97
C LEU A 58 16.96 -6.57 4.33
N SER A 59 16.19 -6.82 5.40
CA SER A 59 16.77 -7.22 6.70
C SER A 59 17.66 -8.45 6.60
N GLN A 60 17.24 -9.46 5.82
CA GLN A 60 18.04 -10.67 5.61
C GLN A 60 19.31 -10.37 4.80
N ARG A 61 19.21 -9.53 3.77
CA ARG A 61 20.37 -9.09 2.99
C ARG A 61 21.36 -8.31 3.85
N ILE A 62 20.88 -7.42 4.72
CA ILE A 62 21.72 -6.70 5.69
C ILE A 62 22.44 -7.71 6.58
N ALA A 63 21.74 -8.66 7.20
CA ALA A 63 22.36 -9.65 8.07
C ALA A 63 23.45 -10.48 7.35
N LYS A 64 23.16 -10.94 6.13
CA LYS A 64 24.11 -11.68 5.30
C LYS A 64 25.33 -10.83 4.96
N ASN A 65 25.11 -9.65 4.37
CA ASN A 65 26.17 -8.79 3.88
C ASN A 65 27.00 -8.19 5.03
N ALA A 66 26.40 -7.96 6.19
CA ALA A 66 27.11 -7.58 7.42
C ALA A 66 28.10 -8.66 7.86
N THR A 67 27.69 -9.92 7.84
CA THR A 67 28.57 -11.05 8.19
C THR A 67 29.69 -11.22 7.16
N GLU A 68 29.38 -11.08 5.88
CA GLU A 68 30.38 -11.16 4.81
C GLU A 68 31.36 -9.98 4.81
N ALA A 69 30.88 -8.76 5.09
CA ALA A 69 31.71 -7.57 5.23
C ALA A 69 32.62 -7.67 6.46
N ALA A 70 32.10 -8.13 7.60
CA ALA A 70 32.90 -8.40 8.80
C ALA A 70 33.98 -9.48 8.57
N ALA A 71 33.77 -10.39 7.62
CA ALA A 71 34.78 -11.35 7.18
C ALA A 71 35.80 -10.78 6.17
N GLY A 72 35.75 -9.47 5.89
CA GLY A 72 36.70 -8.77 5.03
C GLY A 72 36.36 -8.80 3.53
N LYS A 73 35.16 -9.22 3.13
CA LYS A 73 34.78 -9.21 1.71
C LYS A 73 34.40 -7.80 1.25
N THR A 74 35.27 -7.15 0.49
CA THR A 74 35.07 -5.76 0.00
C THR A 74 33.73 -5.56 -0.72
N GLN A 75 33.31 -6.51 -1.58
CA GLN A 75 32.03 -6.39 -2.30
C GLN A 75 30.80 -6.38 -1.35
N ALA A 76 30.91 -7.01 -0.18
CA ALA A 76 29.81 -7.11 0.77
C ALA A 76 29.52 -5.76 1.46
N PHE A 77 30.50 -4.87 1.61
CA PHE A 77 30.27 -3.53 2.17
C PHE A 77 29.34 -2.70 1.29
N LYS A 78 29.58 -2.69 -0.04
CA LYS A 78 28.67 -2.01 -0.98
C LYS A 78 27.26 -2.58 -0.91
N LEU A 79 27.13 -3.91 -0.97
CA LEU A 79 25.83 -4.58 -0.90
C LEU A 79 25.11 -4.36 0.44
N LEU A 80 25.86 -4.21 1.53
CA LEU A 80 25.35 -3.85 2.85
C LEU A 80 24.82 -2.42 2.88
N ALA A 81 25.59 -1.46 2.33
CA ALA A 81 25.20 -0.06 2.25
C ALA A 81 23.94 0.13 1.38
N ASP A 82 23.89 -0.53 0.22
CA ASP A 82 22.74 -0.50 -0.68
C ASP A 82 21.49 -1.05 0.01
N ALA A 83 21.58 -2.21 0.66
CA ALA A 83 20.46 -2.81 1.39
C ALA A 83 19.98 -1.94 2.56
N ARG A 84 20.89 -1.28 3.29
CA ARG A 84 20.55 -0.33 4.37
C ARG A 84 19.77 0.87 3.82
N ASN A 85 20.24 1.47 2.73
CA ASN A 85 19.61 2.63 2.11
C ASN A 85 18.23 2.30 1.55
N ASP A 86 18.09 1.15 0.88
CA ASP A 86 16.80 0.68 0.36
C ASP A 86 15.78 0.44 1.48
N PHE A 87 16.25 -0.08 2.63
CA PHE A 87 15.39 -0.25 3.80
C PHE A 87 14.90 1.10 4.32
N ASP A 88 15.80 2.08 4.50
CA ASP A 88 15.45 3.43 4.96
C ASP A 88 14.40 4.10 4.06
N VAL A 89 14.57 4.00 2.74
CA VAL A 89 13.65 4.58 1.76
C VAL A 89 12.26 3.95 1.88
N ARG A 90 12.19 2.61 1.85
CA ARG A 90 10.92 1.87 1.91
C ARG A 90 10.22 2.04 3.25
N TRP A 91 10.99 2.09 4.33
CA TRP A 91 10.47 2.38 5.66
C TRP A 91 9.90 3.80 5.74
N GLY A 92 10.54 4.76 5.05
CA GLY A 92 10.03 6.12 4.86
C GLY A 92 8.64 6.15 4.22
N TYR A 93 8.41 5.35 3.17
CA TYR A 93 7.10 5.25 2.51
C TYR A 93 6.02 4.73 3.45
N LEU A 94 6.31 3.71 4.26
CA LEU A 94 5.33 3.20 5.23
C LEU A 94 4.99 4.26 6.30
N ARG A 95 5.98 5.01 6.79
CA ARG A 95 5.78 5.94 7.90
C ARG A 95 5.18 7.28 7.49
N LYS A 96 5.55 7.79 6.32
CA LYS A 96 5.18 9.15 5.87
C LYS A 96 4.23 9.15 4.68
N GLY A 97 4.02 7.99 4.07
CA GLY A 97 3.42 7.89 2.75
C GLY A 97 4.43 8.15 1.63
N ASP A 98 3.97 7.95 0.41
CA ASP A 98 4.71 8.22 -0.81
C ASP A 98 3.87 9.16 -1.71
N PRO A 99 4.27 10.44 -1.85
CA PRO A 99 3.57 11.39 -2.71
C PRO A 99 3.59 11.00 -4.20
N ALA A 100 4.58 10.23 -4.66
CA ALA A 100 4.71 9.84 -6.06
C ALA A 100 3.63 8.82 -6.48
N THR A 101 3.25 7.94 -5.56
CA THR A 101 2.19 6.94 -5.75
C THR A 101 0.86 7.36 -5.13
N GLY A 102 0.85 8.45 -4.34
CA GLY A 102 -0.30 8.88 -3.56
C GLY A 102 -0.59 7.95 -2.37
N LEU A 103 0.38 7.15 -1.93
CA LEU A 103 0.27 6.26 -0.77
C LEU A 103 0.24 7.14 0.50
N PRO A 104 -0.81 7.08 1.33
CA PRO A 104 -0.81 7.77 2.61
C PRO A 104 0.18 7.11 3.60
N ALA A 105 0.41 7.75 4.74
CA ALA A 105 1.09 7.08 5.85
C ALA A 105 0.26 5.90 6.34
N ALA A 106 0.95 4.86 6.83
CA ALA A 106 0.29 3.67 7.33
C ALA A 106 -0.74 3.99 8.44
N PRO A 107 -1.87 3.24 8.51
CA PRO A 107 -2.97 3.57 9.41
C PRO A 107 -2.59 3.53 10.89
N ASP A 108 -3.26 4.35 11.69
CA ASP A 108 -3.05 4.40 13.15
C ASP A 108 -3.34 3.08 13.87
N LEU A 109 -4.15 2.21 13.28
CA LEU A 109 -4.48 0.90 13.83
C LEU A 109 -3.24 0.01 14.03
N ILE A 110 -2.18 0.21 13.25
CA ILE A 110 -0.92 -0.59 13.32
C ILE A 110 0.27 0.21 13.87
N ARG A 111 -0.02 1.30 14.59
CA ARG A 111 1.01 2.24 15.07
C ARG A 111 2.01 1.60 16.02
N ASP A 112 1.58 0.66 16.85
CA ASP A 112 2.47 0.01 17.84
C ASP A 112 3.40 -1.03 17.19
N GLU A 113 2.93 -1.74 16.18
CA GLU A 113 3.74 -2.59 15.31
C GLU A 113 4.77 -1.74 14.56
N LEU A 114 4.36 -0.61 13.97
CA LEU A 114 5.27 0.31 13.29
C LEU A 114 6.35 0.88 14.23
N ARG A 115 5.99 1.20 15.47
CA ARG A 115 6.98 1.65 16.49
C ARG A 115 7.97 0.56 16.84
N THR A 116 7.54 -0.69 16.84
CA THR A 116 8.42 -1.84 17.10
C THR A 116 9.42 -1.99 15.96
N VAL A 117 8.95 -2.00 14.72
CA VAL A 117 9.83 -2.04 13.53
C VAL A 117 10.76 -0.83 13.47
N GLN A 118 10.30 0.37 13.88
CA GLN A 118 11.16 1.56 13.97
C GLN A 118 12.34 1.33 14.92
N ARG A 119 12.10 0.81 16.12
CA ARG A 119 13.17 0.57 17.12
C ARG A 119 14.15 -0.48 16.62
N ASP A 120 13.64 -1.58 16.07
CA ASP A 120 14.46 -2.65 15.52
C ASP A 120 15.32 -2.13 14.36
N TRP A 121 14.74 -1.30 13.49
CA TRP A 121 15.44 -0.66 12.40
C TRP A 121 16.55 0.27 12.87
N GLU A 122 16.30 1.13 13.86
CA GLU A 122 17.31 2.03 14.42
C GLU A 122 18.52 1.27 14.98
N GLY A 123 18.26 0.16 15.71
CA GLY A 123 19.31 -0.69 16.25
C GLY A 123 20.12 -1.40 15.15
N LEU A 124 19.42 -1.94 14.14
CA LEU A 124 20.05 -2.60 13.01
C LEU A 124 20.91 -1.62 12.20
N ARG A 125 20.35 -0.45 11.85
CA ARG A 125 21.03 0.60 11.10
C ARG A 125 22.31 1.05 11.79
N LYS A 126 22.25 1.33 13.10
CA LYS A 126 23.44 1.71 13.87
C LYS A 126 24.53 0.65 13.82
N SER A 127 24.16 -0.62 13.94
CA SER A 127 25.11 -1.74 13.87
C SER A 127 25.72 -1.88 12.48
N THR A 128 24.91 -1.71 11.43
CA THR A 128 25.35 -1.70 10.05
C THR A 128 26.32 -0.55 9.76
N ASP A 129 26.05 0.65 10.28
CA ASP A 129 26.89 1.82 10.08
C ASP A 129 28.29 1.64 10.69
N VAL A 130 28.39 0.95 11.84
CA VAL A 130 29.69 0.59 12.45
C VAL A 130 30.50 -0.33 11.55
N ILE A 131 29.86 -1.35 10.94
CA ILE A 131 30.54 -2.26 10.02
C ILE A 131 30.98 -1.51 8.77
N LEU A 132 30.13 -0.66 8.19
CA LEU A 132 30.50 0.12 7.00
C LEU A 132 31.67 1.08 7.27
N ALA A 133 31.75 1.65 8.46
CA ALA A 133 32.87 2.51 8.84
C ALA A 133 34.21 1.76 8.91
N SER A 134 34.20 0.46 9.21
CA SER A 134 35.44 -0.33 9.28
C SER A 134 36.08 -0.61 7.93
N GLU A 135 35.38 -0.42 6.80
CA GLU A 135 35.98 -0.53 5.45
C GLU A 135 37.01 0.58 5.18
N GLN A 136 36.82 1.75 5.80
CA GLN A 136 37.63 2.94 5.59
C GLN A 136 38.87 3.00 6.50
N THR A 137 39.05 2.01 7.36
CA THR A 137 40.14 1.95 8.36
C THR A 137 41.16 0.90 7.97
#